data_AF-A0A962JM74-F1
#
_entry.id   AF-A0A962JM74-F1
#
_cell.length_a   1.000
_cell.length_b   1.000
_cell.length_c   1.000
_cell.angle_alpha   90.00
_cell.angle_beta   90.00
_cell.angle_gamma   90.00
#
_symmetry.space_group_name_H-M   'P 1'
#
loop_
_entity.id
_entity.type
_entity.pdbx_description
1 polymer ?
#
loop_
_entity_poly.entity_id
_entity_poly.type
_entity_poly.pdbx_seq_one_letter_code
_entity_poly.pdbx_strand_id
1 'polypeptide(L)'
;DMDAQESWSLQHKVEQILSRMELDGNAALDSLSGGRKRRVMLARALVQEPDILLLDEPTNHLDVESIQWLETFLASYNGTAIFISHDRAFIDRVATRVVELDRGILRSFAGSYSQYLIEKPQLLEAEAKQNAVFDKKLAEEEVWIRQGIKARRTRNEGRVRALIELRKERGERRERVGTAQVSIQEAQKSGKLVFDIRNICVCAGNKTLVNDFSAIVMRGDKIGLLGENGV
;
A
#
# COMPACT_ATOMS: atom_id res chain seq x y z
N ASP A 1 -47.60 -5.00 -2.25
CA ASP A 1 -47.50 -3.76 -1.46
C ASP A 1 -46.17 -3.62 -0.71
N MET A 2 -45.70 -4.62 0.06
CA MET A 2 -44.36 -4.57 0.68
C MET A 2 -43.21 -4.39 -0.34
N ASP A 3 -43.25 -5.11 -1.47
CA ASP A 3 -42.20 -5.04 -2.50
C ASP A 3 -42.07 -3.66 -3.16
N ALA A 4 -43.18 -2.91 -3.29
CA ALA A 4 -43.18 -1.59 -3.90
C ALA A 4 -42.55 -0.53 -2.99
N GLN A 5 -42.76 -0.67 -1.67
CA GLN A 5 -42.25 0.25 -0.66
C GLN A 5 -40.76 0.04 -0.38
N GLU A 6 -40.30 -1.21 -0.43
CA GLU A 6 -38.88 -1.58 -0.35
C GLU A 6 -38.12 -1.17 -1.62
N SER A 7 -38.73 -1.32 -2.80
CA SER A 7 -38.18 -0.86 -4.08
C SER A 7 -38.02 0.67 -4.16
N TRP A 8 -39.00 1.42 -3.66
CA TRP A 8 -38.92 2.89 -3.55
C TRP A 8 -37.82 3.35 -2.60
N SER A 9 -37.66 2.67 -1.46
CA SER A 9 -36.58 2.98 -0.50
C SER A 9 -35.20 2.75 -1.12
N LEU A 10 -35.03 1.65 -1.86
CA LEU A 10 -33.78 1.32 -2.53
C LEU A 10 -33.44 2.30 -3.66
N GLN A 11 -34.41 2.72 -4.48
CA GLN A 11 -34.18 3.70 -5.53
C GLN A 11 -33.69 5.03 -4.96
N HIS A 12 -34.33 5.54 -3.90
CA HIS A 12 -33.87 6.76 -3.24
C HIS A 12 -32.47 6.63 -2.64
N LYS A 13 -32.13 5.48 -2.06
CA LYS A 13 -30.76 5.21 -1.57
C LYS A 13 -29.74 5.23 -2.71
N VAL A 14 -30.07 4.62 -3.84
CA VAL A 14 -29.22 4.62 -5.03
C VAL A 14 -29.01 6.05 -5.53
N GLU A 15 -30.06 6.86 -5.64
CA GLU A 15 -29.95 8.27 -6.06
C GLU A 15 -29.08 9.11 -5.10
N GLN A 16 -29.26 8.93 -3.79
CA GLN A 16 -28.45 9.62 -2.78
C GLN A 16 -26.97 9.25 -2.91
N ILE A 17 -26.67 7.97 -3.12
CA ILE A 17 -25.29 7.51 -3.29
C ILE A 17 -24.72 8.02 -4.62
N LEU A 18 -25.46 7.93 -5.73
CA LEU A 18 -25.01 8.47 -7.01
C LEU A 18 -24.67 9.97 -6.89
N SER A 19 -25.50 10.74 -6.18
CA SER A 19 -25.24 12.15 -5.89
C SER A 19 -23.97 12.34 -5.04
N ARG A 20 -23.82 11.60 -3.94
CA ARG A 20 -22.61 11.65 -3.08
C ARG A 20 -21.33 11.27 -3.83
N MET A 21 -21.45 10.43 -4.85
CA MET A 21 -20.33 9.90 -5.63
C MET A 21 -20.07 10.70 -6.92
N GLU A 22 -20.86 11.74 -7.19
CA GLU A 22 -20.81 12.58 -8.40
C GLU A 22 -20.93 11.76 -9.70
N LEU A 23 -21.83 10.78 -9.68
CA LEU A 23 -22.07 9.85 -10.79
C LEU A 23 -23.39 10.16 -11.50
N ASP A 24 -23.36 10.07 -12.83
CA ASP A 24 -24.57 10.08 -13.66
C ASP A 24 -25.11 8.64 -13.75
N GLY A 25 -26.32 8.42 -13.25
CA GLY A 25 -26.99 7.12 -13.26
C GLY A 25 -27.39 6.62 -14.66
N ASN A 26 -27.41 7.51 -15.67
CA ASN A 26 -27.76 7.16 -17.05
C ASN A 26 -26.54 6.85 -17.93
N ALA A 27 -25.32 7.11 -17.44
CA ALA A 27 -24.10 6.90 -18.20
C ALA A 27 -23.79 5.40 -18.38
N ALA A 28 -23.45 5.00 -19.61
CA ALA A 28 -23.03 3.63 -19.89
C ALA A 28 -21.68 3.33 -19.21
N LEU A 29 -21.59 2.23 -18.45
CA LEU A 29 -20.38 1.84 -17.73
C LEU A 29 -19.13 1.80 -18.62
N ASP A 30 -19.25 1.32 -19.85
CA ASP A 30 -18.12 1.19 -20.78
C ASP A 30 -17.53 2.55 -21.19
N SER A 31 -18.33 3.62 -21.14
CA SER A 31 -17.93 4.98 -21.48
C SER A 31 -17.18 5.70 -20.35
N LEU A 32 -17.17 5.15 -19.14
CA LEU A 32 -16.57 5.77 -17.96
C LEU A 32 -15.04 5.57 -17.92
N SER A 33 -14.32 6.60 -17.46
CA SER A 33 -12.88 6.51 -17.14
C SER A 33 -12.63 5.50 -16.02
N GLY A 34 -11.38 5.04 -15.87
CA GLY A 34 -10.99 4.10 -14.80
C GLY A 34 -11.40 4.59 -13.40
N GLY A 35 -11.20 5.89 -13.13
CA GLY A 35 -11.61 6.49 -11.86
C GLY A 35 -13.12 6.51 -11.65
N ARG A 36 -13.89 6.87 -12.68
CA ARG A 36 -15.37 6.86 -12.61
C ARG A 36 -15.91 5.44 -12.43
N LYS A 37 -15.33 4.43 -13.10
CA LYS A 37 -15.68 3.02 -12.88
C LYS A 37 -15.42 2.59 -11.43
N ARG A 38 -14.31 3.03 -10.82
CA ARG A 38 -14.01 2.74 -9.42
C ARG A 38 -15.02 3.40 -8.46
N ARG A 39 -15.42 4.65 -8.73
CA ARG A 39 -16.49 5.31 -7.99
C ARG A 39 -17.80 4.53 -8.09
N VAL A 40 -18.18 4.01 -9.26
CA VAL A 40 -19.39 3.17 -9.40
C VAL A 40 -19.28 1.88 -8.56
N MET A 41 -18.13 1.21 -8.56
CA MET A 41 -17.93 0.00 -7.75
C MET A 41 -18.03 0.30 -6.25
N LEU A 42 -17.46 1.42 -5.83
CA LEU A 42 -17.56 1.87 -4.45
C LEU A 42 -19.01 2.25 -4.08
N ALA A 43 -19.71 2.95 -4.98
CA ALA A 43 -21.12 3.31 -4.83
C ALA A 43 -21.97 2.05 -4.60
N ARG A 44 -21.75 1.01 -5.42
CA ARG A 44 -22.42 -0.28 -5.28
C ARG A 44 -22.19 -0.93 -3.91
N ALA A 45 -20.97 -0.85 -3.36
CA ALA A 45 -20.68 -1.38 -2.02
C ALA A 45 -21.38 -0.58 -0.91
N LEU A 46 -21.57 0.72 -1.11
CA LEU A 46 -22.18 1.62 -0.14
C LEU A 46 -23.71 1.57 -0.11
N VAL A 47 -24.37 1.03 -1.13
CA VAL A 47 -25.85 0.87 -1.15
C VAL A 47 -26.35 0.06 0.04
N GLN A 48 -25.50 -0.85 0.55
CA GLN A 48 -25.81 -1.67 1.71
C GLN A 48 -25.50 -0.99 3.06
N GLU A 49 -25.00 0.25 3.05
CA GLU A 49 -24.61 1.01 4.26
C GLU A 49 -23.74 0.18 5.24
N PRO A 50 -22.61 -0.40 4.78
CA PRO A 50 -21.85 -1.33 5.61
C PRO A 50 -21.16 -0.64 6.79
N ASP A 51 -21.15 -1.27 7.96
CA ASP A 51 -20.37 -0.75 9.10
C ASP A 51 -18.86 -0.80 8.84
N ILE A 52 -18.41 -1.77 8.04
CA ILE A 52 -17.01 -2.01 7.70
C ILE A 52 -16.84 -2.09 6.18
N LEU A 53 -15.95 -1.25 5.66
CA LEU A 53 -15.58 -1.19 4.27
C LEU A 53 -14.17 -1.77 4.08
N LEU A 54 -14.04 -2.78 3.23
CA LEU A 54 -12.76 -3.42 2.88
C LEU A 54 -12.34 -3.01 1.48
N LEU A 55 -11.18 -2.36 1.34
CA LEU A 55 -10.69 -1.84 0.06
C LEU A 55 -9.29 -2.35 -0.25
N ASP A 56 -9.16 -3.09 -1.35
CA ASP A 56 -7.86 -3.52 -1.84
C ASP A 56 -7.37 -2.57 -2.94
N GLU A 57 -6.22 -1.92 -2.69
CA GLU A 57 -5.56 -0.91 -3.53
C GLU A 57 -6.55 0.08 -4.20
N PRO A 58 -7.29 0.89 -3.41
CA PRO A 58 -8.34 1.72 -3.96
C PRO A 58 -7.85 2.92 -4.77
N THR A 59 -6.57 3.30 -4.66
CA THR A 59 -5.94 4.39 -5.41
C THR A 59 -5.44 3.98 -6.78
N ASN A 60 -5.38 2.68 -7.09
CA ASN A 60 -4.82 2.21 -8.35
C ASN A 60 -5.67 2.66 -9.55
N HIS A 61 -4.99 3.07 -10.63
CA HIS A 61 -5.59 3.61 -11.86
C HIS A 61 -6.50 4.85 -11.66
N LEU A 62 -6.38 5.55 -10.53
CA LEU A 62 -7.04 6.83 -10.29
C LEU A 62 -6.15 8.00 -10.73
N ASP A 63 -6.78 9.04 -11.26
CA ASP A 63 -6.14 10.35 -11.41
C ASP A 63 -6.12 11.09 -10.06
N VAL A 64 -5.37 12.19 -10.00
CA VAL A 64 -5.15 12.97 -8.78
C VAL A 64 -6.47 13.47 -8.17
N GLU A 65 -7.39 13.92 -9.01
CA GLU A 65 -8.71 14.38 -8.56
C GLU A 65 -9.54 13.25 -7.96
N SER A 66 -9.56 12.07 -8.60
CA SER A 66 -10.25 10.90 -8.04
C SER A 66 -9.65 10.44 -6.72
N ILE A 67 -8.33 10.56 -6.55
CA ILE A 67 -7.66 10.25 -5.28
C ILE A 67 -8.11 11.25 -4.20
N GLN A 68 -8.08 12.55 -4.48
CA GLN A 68 -8.52 13.59 -3.53
C GLN A 68 -9.99 13.43 -3.11
N TRP A 69 -10.84 13.10 -4.08
CA TRP A 69 -12.24 12.77 -3.81
C TRP A 69 -12.35 11.56 -2.86
N LEU A 70 -11.60 10.49 -3.13
CA LEU A 70 -11.60 9.27 -2.31
C LEU A 70 -11.10 9.56 -0.88
N GLU A 71 -10.05 10.36 -0.73
CA GLU A 71 -9.53 10.79 0.57
C GLU A 71 -10.61 11.51 1.38
N THR A 72 -11.30 12.48 0.76
CA THR A 72 -12.38 13.25 1.39
C THR A 72 -13.57 12.35 1.75
N PHE A 73 -13.91 11.41 0.85
CA PHE A 73 -14.97 10.44 1.08
C PHE A 73 -14.66 9.55 2.28
N LEU A 74 -13.47 8.96 2.35
CA LEU A 74 -13.08 8.06 3.44
C LEU A 74 -12.92 8.80 4.77
N ALA A 75 -12.43 10.04 4.75
CA ALA A 75 -12.34 10.86 5.96
C ALA A 75 -13.72 11.23 6.54
N SER A 76 -14.76 11.31 5.70
CA SER A 76 -16.15 11.59 6.09
C SER A 76 -17.01 10.33 6.22
N TYR A 77 -16.40 9.15 6.16
CA TYR A 77 -17.12 7.89 6.27
C TYR A 77 -17.46 7.60 7.74
N ASN A 78 -18.74 7.38 8.04
CA ASN A 78 -19.21 7.15 9.41
C ASN A 78 -18.97 5.71 9.93
N GLY A 79 -18.42 4.82 9.11
CA GLY A 79 -18.05 3.46 9.49
C GLY A 79 -16.53 3.27 9.59
N THR A 80 -16.10 2.02 9.66
CA THR A 80 -14.66 1.66 9.64
C THR A 80 -14.22 1.32 8.22
N ALA A 81 -13.20 1.99 7.70
CA ALA A 81 -12.55 1.61 6.46
C ALA A 81 -11.23 0.88 6.76
N ILE A 82 -11.07 -0.33 6.22
CA ILE A 82 -9.80 -1.06 6.19
C ILE A 82 -9.36 -1.10 4.75
N PHE A 83 -8.20 -0.52 4.46
CA PHE A 83 -7.69 -0.47 3.11
C PHE A 83 -6.22 -0.88 3.03
N ILE A 84 -5.85 -1.44 1.88
CA ILE A 84 -4.47 -1.74 1.50
C ILE A 84 -4.09 -0.71 0.44
N SER A 85 -2.94 -0.06 0.62
CA SER A 85 -2.43 0.92 -0.34
C SER A 85 -0.91 0.94 -0.33
N HIS A 86 -0.31 1.17 -1.49
CA HIS A 86 1.10 1.53 -1.63
C HIS A 86 1.34 3.05 -1.68
N ASP A 87 0.29 3.87 -1.76
CA ASP A 87 0.39 5.32 -1.78
C ASP A 87 0.57 5.88 -0.36
N ARG A 88 1.80 6.27 -0.04
CA ARG A 88 2.16 6.83 1.27
C ARG A 88 1.41 8.11 1.61
N ALA A 89 1.15 8.97 0.62
CA ALA A 89 0.49 10.24 0.85
C ALA A 89 -0.99 10.04 1.16
N PHE A 90 -1.63 9.10 0.45
CA PHE A 90 -2.99 8.68 0.73
C PHE A 90 -3.14 8.07 2.13
N ILE A 91 -2.25 7.12 2.49
CA ILE A 91 -2.27 6.49 3.83
C ILE A 91 -2.09 7.56 4.91
N ASP A 92 -1.15 8.49 4.74
CA ASP A 92 -0.88 9.52 5.76
C ASP A 92 -2.07 10.49 5.96
N ARG A 93 -2.84 10.75 4.91
CA ARG A 93 -4.01 11.64 4.97
C ARG A 93 -5.27 10.97 5.52
N VAL A 94 -5.46 9.67 5.26
CA VAL A 94 -6.71 8.97 5.55
C VAL A 94 -6.59 8.06 6.78
N ALA A 95 -5.45 7.41 6.99
CA ALA A 95 -5.32 6.39 8.01
C ALA A 95 -5.20 7.00 9.41
N THR A 96 -6.00 6.47 10.33
CA THR A 96 -5.89 6.74 11.78
C THR A 96 -5.05 5.67 12.50
N ARG A 97 -4.75 4.57 11.82
CA ARG A 97 -3.96 3.44 12.31
C ARG A 97 -3.28 2.73 11.16
N VAL A 98 -2.00 2.41 11.30
CA VAL A 98 -1.24 1.62 10.34
C VAL A 98 -1.05 0.20 10.87
N VAL A 99 -1.45 -0.80 10.09
CA VAL A 99 -1.21 -2.20 10.40
C VAL A 99 -0.16 -2.75 9.44
N GLU A 100 1.00 -3.10 9.96
CA GLU A 100 2.07 -3.75 9.21
C GLU A 100 1.95 -5.27 9.32
N LEU A 101 1.99 -5.96 8.18
CA LEU A 101 2.21 -7.39 8.10
C LEU A 101 3.68 -7.64 7.76
N ASP A 102 4.47 -8.06 8.75
CA ASP A 102 5.88 -8.40 8.57
C ASP A 102 6.14 -9.83 9.05
N ARG A 103 6.72 -10.68 8.19
CA ARG A 103 7.08 -12.08 8.51
C ARG A 103 5.91 -12.92 9.08
N GLY A 104 4.67 -12.60 8.70
CA GLY A 104 3.46 -13.28 9.22
C GLY A 104 2.98 -12.77 10.57
N ILE A 105 3.56 -11.68 11.07
CA ILE A 105 3.17 -11.01 12.30
C ILE A 105 2.50 -9.69 11.93
N LEU A 106 1.30 -9.46 12.47
CA LEU A 106 0.61 -8.18 12.37
C LEU A 106 1.04 -7.29 13.53
N ARG A 107 1.54 -6.10 13.20
CA ARG A 107 1.88 -5.05 14.17
C ARG A 107 1.01 -3.84 13.91
N SER A 108 0.45 -3.28 14.98
CA SER A 108 -0.42 -2.12 14.92
C SER A 108 0.29 -0.89 15.44
N PHE A 109 0.24 0.19 14.69
CA PHE A 109 0.77 1.50 15.04
C PHE A 109 -0.38 2.50 15.01
N ALA A 110 -0.58 3.22 16.12
CA ALA A 110 -1.60 4.24 16.19
C ALA A 110 -1.15 5.50 15.45
N GLY A 111 -2.09 6.17 14.77
CA GLY A 111 -1.81 7.41 14.06
C GLY A 111 -1.37 7.24 12.61
N SER A 112 -0.70 8.26 12.09
CA SER A 112 -0.46 8.42 10.66
C SER A 112 0.74 7.62 10.14
N TYR A 113 0.87 7.53 8.82
CA TYR A 113 2.00 6.85 8.19
C TYR A 113 3.36 7.49 8.55
N SER A 114 3.39 8.82 8.66
CA SER A 114 4.57 9.57 9.09
C SER A 114 5.02 9.20 10.51
N GLN A 115 4.08 8.97 11.43
CA GLN A 115 4.39 8.52 12.79
C GLN A 115 4.92 7.08 12.79
N TYR A 116 4.28 6.20 12.01
CA TYR A 116 4.75 4.83 11.78
C TYR A 116 6.21 4.78 11.29
N LEU A 117 6.62 5.68 10.40
CA LEU A 117 8.01 5.75 9.91
C LEU A 117 9.04 6.11 10.99
N ILE A 118 8.62 6.77 12.07
CA ILE A 118 9.47 7.12 13.22
C ILE A 118 9.54 5.95 14.22
N GLU A 119 8.41 5.32 14.50
CA GLU A 119 8.31 4.23 15.48
C GLU A 119 8.95 2.93 14.97
N LYS A 120 8.81 2.63 13.68
CA LYS A 120 9.30 1.38 13.08
C LYS A 120 10.81 1.19 13.26
N PRO A 121 11.70 2.15 12.95
CA PRO A 121 13.14 2.00 13.17
C PRO A 121 13.50 1.67 14.62
N GLN A 122 12.86 2.35 15.58
CA GLN A 122 13.12 2.13 17.01
C GLN A 122 12.76 0.70 17.42
N LEU A 123 11.63 0.18 16.94
CA LEU A 123 11.19 -1.18 17.18
C LEU A 123 12.17 -2.20 16.56
N LEU A 124 12.64 -1.94 15.33
CA LEU A 124 13.61 -2.80 14.66
C LEU A 124 14.97 -2.80 15.36
N GLU A 125 15.44 -1.66 15.87
CA GLU A 125 16.67 -1.57 16.65
C GLU A 125 16.56 -2.33 17.98
N ALA A 126 15.43 -2.23 18.66
CA ALA A 126 15.15 -2.99 19.88
C ALA A 126 15.14 -4.50 19.59
N GLU A 127 14.47 -4.93 18.51
CA GLU A 127 14.44 -6.32 18.05
C GLU A 127 15.86 -6.82 17.71
N ALA A 128 16.66 -6.01 17.02
CA ALA A 128 18.05 -6.35 16.69
C ALA A 128 18.94 -6.49 17.93
N LYS A 129 18.81 -5.59 18.92
CA LYS A 129 19.54 -5.69 20.20
C LYS A 129 19.16 -6.95 20.97
N GLN A 130 17.87 -7.27 21.05
CA GLN A 130 17.39 -8.48 21.71
C GLN A 130 17.90 -9.74 21.01
N ASN A 131 17.87 -9.76 19.67
CA ASN A 131 18.40 -10.86 18.87
C ASN A 131 19.90 -11.05 19.06
N ALA A 132 20.68 -9.96 19.14
CA ALA A 132 22.12 -10.03 19.38
C ALA A 132 22.44 -10.62 20.78
N VAL A 133 21.69 -10.23 21.81
CA VAL A 133 21.83 -10.81 23.15
C VAL A 133 21.46 -12.29 23.16
N PHE A 134 20.37 -12.65 22.48
CA PHE A 134 19.95 -14.05 22.32
C PHE A 134 21.02 -14.89 21.62
N ASP A 135 21.58 -14.39 20.51
CA ASP A 135 22.57 -15.11 19.71
C ASP A 135 23.88 -15.30 20.48
N LYS A 136 24.29 -14.29 21.26
CA LYS A 136 25.43 -14.40 22.17
C LYS A 136 25.22 -15.50 23.22
N LYS A 137 24.05 -15.55 23.84
CA LYS A 137 23.70 -16.59 24.82
C LYS A 137 23.69 -17.97 24.18
N LEU A 138 23.08 -18.11 23.00
CA LEU A 138 23.09 -19.37 22.24
C LEU A 138 24.52 -19.82 21.93
N ALA A 139 25.40 -18.91 21.51
CA ALA A 139 26.80 -19.22 21.22
C ALA A 139 27.59 -19.67 22.47
N GLU A 140 27.38 -19.02 23.62
CA GLU A 140 27.99 -19.42 24.90
C GLU A 140 27.55 -20.83 25.32
N GLU A 141 26.26 -21.14 25.17
CA GLU A 141 25.69 -22.46 25.47
C GLU A 141 26.19 -23.56 24.50
N GLU A 142 26.35 -23.24 23.22
CA GLU A 142 26.96 -24.11 22.21
C GLU A 142 28.41 -24.45 22.55
N VAL A 143 29.20 -23.45 22.96
CA VAL A 143 30.59 -23.67 23.40
C VAL A 143 30.64 -24.54 24.65
N TRP A 144 29.76 -24.29 25.62
CA TRP A 144 29.65 -25.10 26.84
C TRP A 144 29.39 -26.58 26.54
N ILE A 145 28.44 -26.89 25.64
CA ILE A 145 28.15 -28.30 25.30
C ILE A 145 29.29 -28.98 24.53
N ARG A 146 30.03 -28.23 23.69
CA ARG A 146 31.17 -28.74 22.91
C ARG A 146 32.41 -28.96 23.75
N GLN A 147 32.66 -28.12 24.76
CA GLN A 147 33.79 -28.28 25.67
C GLN A 147 33.72 -29.59 26.47
N GLY A 148 32.57 -30.27 26.44
CA GLY A 148 32.35 -31.54 27.10
C GLY A 148 32.37 -31.40 28.62
N ILE A 149 31.83 -32.38 29.31
CA ILE A 149 31.94 -32.48 30.76
C ILE A 149 33.41 -32.81 31.08
N LYS A 150 34.26 -31.79 31.14
CA LYS A 150 35.59 -31.94 31.71
C LYS A 150 35.41 -32.37 33.17
N ALA A 151 35.74 -33.64 33.42
CA ALA A 151 35.76 -34.33 34.70
C ALA A 151 34.40 -34.66 35.35
N ARG A 152 34.02 -35.95 35.31
CA ARG A 152 33.30 -36.70 36.36
C ARG A 152 32.11 -36.01 37.08
N ARG A 153 31.29 -35.19 36.41
CA ARG A 153 30.08 -34.62 36.99
C ARG A 153 28.83 -35.00 36.19
N THR A 154 27.73 -35.17 36.90
CA THR A 154 26.41 -35.42 36.34
C THR A 154 26.06 -34.30 35.35
N ARG A 155 25.69 -34.69 34.13
CA ARG A 155 25.30 -33.77 33.06
C ARG A 155 24.12 -32.92 33.54
N ASN A 156 24.19 -31.61 33.39
CA ASN A 156 23.05 -30.74 33.71
C ASN A 156 21.99 -30.86 32.60
N GLU A 157 21.07 -31.82 32.75
CA GLU A 157 20.01 -32.09 31.78
C GLU A 157 19.06 -30.92 31.57
N GLY A 158 18.87 -30.07 32.58
CA GLY A 158 18.07 -28.84 32.46
C GLY A 158 18.70 -27.84 31.49
N ARG A 159 20.01 -27.66 31.57
CA ARG A 159 20.77 -26.78 30.67
C ARG A 159 20.78 -27.30 29.23
N VAL A 160 20.85 -28.64 29.05
CA VAL A 160 20.73 -29.27 27.73
C VAL A 160 19.34 -29.05 27.13
N ARG A 161 18.27 -29.21 27.92
CA ARG A 161 16.90 -28.92 27.47
C ARG A 161 16.75 -27.45 27.05
N ALA A 162 17.27 -26.52 27.85
CA ALA A 162 17.25 -25.10 27.51
C ALA A 162 17.99 -24.79 26.19
N LEU A 163 19.13 -25.43 25.92
CA LEU A 163 19.85 -25.26 24.65
C LEU A 163 19.04 -25.78 23.45
N ILE A 164 18.36 -26.93 23.60
CA ILE A 164 17.48 -27.46 22.54
C ILE A 164 16.38 -26.46 22.20
N GLU A 165 15.79 -25.83 23.22
CA GLU A 165 14.75 -24.83 23.07
C GLU A 165 15.27 -23.56 22.37
N LEU A 166 16.45 -23.05 22.76
CA LEU A 166 17.11 -21.93 22.08
C LEU A 166 17.41 -22.23 20.60
N ARG A 167 17.81 -23.46 20.26
CA ARG A 167 18.03 -23.88 18.87
C ARG A 167 16.74 -23.88 18.07
N LYS A 168 15.66 -24.39 18.66
CA LYS A 168 14.35 -24.41 18.03
C LYS A 168 13.87 -22.99 17.74
N GLU A 169 13.95 -22.11 18.74
CA GLU A 169 13.56 -20.70 18.60
C GLU A 169 14.41 -19.97 17.53
N ARG A 170 15.73 -20.24 17.47
CA ARG A 170 16.58 -19.70 16.39
C ARG A 170 16.21 -20.24 15.02
N GLY A 171 15.85 -21.52 14.91
CA GLY A 171 15.48 -22.16 13.65
C GLY A 171 14.12 -21.71 13.10
N GLU A 172 13.19 -21.35 13.97
CA GLU A 172 11.86 -20.83 13.61
C GLU A 172 11.88 -19.32 13.27
N ARG A 173 12.98 -18.62 13.58
CA ARG A 173 13.14 -17.18 13.34
C ARG A 173 13.19 -16.87 11.84
N ARG A 174 12.24 -16.07 11.37
CA ARG A 174 12.25 -15.51 10.01
C ARG A 174 13.16 -14.29 9.95
N GLU A 175 14.23 -14.37 9.16
CA GLU A 175 15.13 -13.24 8.92
C GLU A 175 14.58 -12.30 7.84
N ARG A 176 15.04 -11.04 7.87
CA ARG A 176 14.62 -10.03 6.90
C ARG A 176 15.32 -10.27 5.57
N VAL A 177 14.57 -10.34 4.48
CA VAL A 177 15.14 -10.29 3.14
C VAL A 177 15.74 -8.89 2.94
N GLY A 178 16.97 -8.82 2.41
CA GLY A 178 17.69 -7.56 2.18
C GLY A 178 16.92 -6.59 1.28
N THR A 179 17.38 -5.34 1.23
CA THR A 179 16.81 -4.30 0.36
C THR A 179 16.95 -4.71 -1.11
N ALA A 180 15.84 -4.80 -1.83
CA ALA A 180 15.86 -4.96 -3.28
C ALA A 180 16.52 -3.72 -3.91
N GLN A 181 17.68 -3.90 -4.54
CA GLN A 181 18.31 -2.87 -5.34
C GLN A 181 17.77 -2.96 -6.77
N VAL A 182 16.92 -2.01 -7.15
CA VAL A 182 16.51 -1.84 -8.55
C VAL A 182 17.59 -1.01 -9.22
N SER A 183 18.47 -1.66 -9.98
CA SER A 183 19.39 -0.97 -10.88
C SER A 183 18.70 -0.77 -12.22
N ILE A 184 18.50 0.48 -12.61
CA ILE A 184 18.02 0.82 -13.95
C ILE A 184 19.27 0.82 -14.84
N GLN A 185 19.28 -0.02 -15.88
CA GLN A 185 20.35 0.02 -16.87
C GLN A 185 20.30 1.37 -17.59
N GLU A 186 21.35 2.17 -17.44
CA GLU A 186 21.49 3.40 -18.23
C GLU A 186 21.65 3.00 -19.70
N ALA A 187 20.71 3.45 -20.54
CA ALA A 187 20.82 3.33 -21.99
C ALA A 187 22.05 4.10 -22.51
N GLN A 188 22.53 3.74 -23.70
CA GLN A 188 23.67 4.41 -24.34
C GLN A 188 23.49 5.94 -24.35
N LYS A 189 24.58 6.67 -24.07
CA LYS A 189 24.57 8.14 -24.00
C LYS A 189 24.02 8.74 -25.30
N SER A 190 22.82 9.31 -25.25
CA SER A 190 22.25 10.08 -26.36
C SER A 190 22.98 11.41 -26.55
N GLY A 191 22.75 12.05 -27.70
CA GLY A 191 23.10 13.45 -27.93
C GLY A 191 22.46 14.40 -26.91
N LYS A 192 22.91 15.67 -26.91
CA LYS A 192 22.45 16.71 -25.97
C LYS A 192 20.94 17.01 -26.13
N LEU A 193 20.46 17.05 -27.37
CA LEU A 193 19.05 17.14 -27.74
C LEU A 193 18.49 15.72 -27.90
N VAL A 194 17.39 15.41 -27.23
CA VAL A 194 16.74 14.09 -27.27
C VAL A 194 15.49 14.14 -28.14
N PHE A 195 14.58 15.09 -27.88
CA PHE A 195 13.41 15.33 -28.72
C PHE A 195 13.29 16.82 -29.05
N ASP A 196 12.90 17.10 -30.30
CA ASP A 196 12.44 18.40 -30.77
C ASP A 196 11.03 18.19 -31.32
N ILE A 197 10.05 18.58 -30.53
CA ILE A 197 8.62 18.44 -30.82
C ILE A 197 8.14 19.80 -31.32
N ARG A 198 7.55 19.83 -32.51
CA ARG A 198 7.07 21.07 -33.13
C ARG A 198 5.65 20.92 -33.64
N ASN A 199 4.79 21.84 -33.18
CA ASN A 199 3.41 22.05 -33.63
C ASN A 199 2.62 20.75 -33.79
N ILE A 200 2.78 19.82 -32.85
CA ILE A 200 2.08 18.55 -32.92
C ILE A 200 0.60 18.77 -32.60
N CYS A 201 -0.25 18.20 -33.44
CA CYS A 201 -1.68 18.09 -33.21
C CYS A 201 -2.06 16.60 -33.29
N VAL A 202 -2.74 16.09 -32.27
CA VAL A 202 -3.20 14.70 -32.19
C VAL A 202 -4.68 14.71 -31.86
N CYS A 203 -5.47 14.02 -32.69
CA CYS A 203 -6.91 13.85 -32.51
C CYS A 203 -7.27 12.37 -32.42
N ALA A 204 -8.19 12.02 -31.52
CA ALA A 204 -8.82 10.72 -31.46
C ALA A 204 -10.31 10.87 -31.74
N GLY A 205 -10.72 10.48 -32.96
CA GLY A 205 -12.08 10.73 -33.45
C GLY A 205 -12.38 12.23 -33.51
N ASN A 206 -13.44 12.66 -32.82
CA ASN A 206 -13.84 14.08 -32.74
C ASN A 206 -13.19 14.85 -31.58
N LYS A 207 -12.34 14.20 -30.77
CA LYS A 207 -11.68 14.84 -29.63
C LYS A 207 -10.22 15.17 -29.98
N THR A 208 -9.87 16.45 -29.93
CA THR A 208 -8.47 16.89 -30.02
C THR A 208 -7.79 16.61 -28.68
N LEU A 209 -6.80 15.72 -28.67
CA LEU A 209 -6.03 15.34 -27.47
C LEU A 209 -4.86 16.30 -27.25
N VAL A 210 -4.18 16.65 -28.33
CA VAL A 210 -3.04 17.59 -28.32
C VAL A 210 -3.27 18.60 -29.43
N ASN A 211 -3.13 19.89 -29.15
CA ASN A 211 -3.22 20.94 -30.15
C ASN A 211 -2.03 21.88 -30.03
N ASP A 212 -1.37 22.14 -31.16
CA ASP A 212 -0.23 23.06 -31.30
C ASP A 212 0.85 22.91 -30.22
N PHE A 213 1.22 21.67 -29.89
CA PHE A 213 2.22 21.42 -28.85
C PHE A 213 3.63 21.41 -29.42
N SER A 214 4.50 22.25 -28.84
CA SER A 214 5.92 22.29 -29.15
C SER A 214 6.76 22.20 -27.88
N ALA A 215 7.78 21.36 -27.87
CA ALA A 215 8.66 21.18 -26.72
C ALA A 215 10.06 20.71 -27.15
N ILE A 216 11.09 21.16 -26.43
CA ILE A 216 12.46 20.72 -26.62
C ILE A 216 12.86 19.92 -25.39
N VAL A 217 13.21 18.65 -25.57
CA VAL A 217 13.63 17.74 -24.50
C VAL A 217 15.13 17.50 -24.60
N MET A 218 15.84 17.84 -23.54
CA MET A 218 17.28 17.74 -23.44
C MET A 218 17.68 16.51 -22.61
N ARG A 219 18.93 16.07 -22.78
CA ARG A 219 19.45 14.93 -22.02
C ARG A 219 19.53 15.27 -20.54
N GLY A 220 18.85 14.47 -19.71
CA GLY A 220 18.81 14.64 -18.26
C GLY A 220 17.50 15.27 -17.76
N ASP A 221 16.66 15.76 -18.66
CA ASP A 221 15.34 16.27 -18.29
C ASP A 221 14.48 15.14 -17.72
N LYS A 222 13.80 15.44 -16.60
CA LYS A 222 12.82 14.55 -15.98
C LYS A 222 11.43 15.12 -16.26
N ILE A 223 10.75 14.53 -17.22
CA ILE A 223 9.43 15.00 -17.67
C ILE A 223 8.37 14.07 -17.09
N GLY A 224 7.46 14.63 -16.30
CA GLY A 224 6.25 13.96 -15.85
C GLY A 224 5.07 14.36 -16.72
N LEU A 225 4.33 13.38 -17.24
CA LEU A 225 3.05 13.62 -17.91
C LEU A 225 1.93 13.48 -16.89
N LEU A 226 1.12 14.53 -16.75
CA LEU A 226 0.01 14.60 -15.82
C LEU A 226 -1.26 14.95 -16.59
N GLY A 227 -2.38 14.33 -16.23
CA GLY A 227 -3.68 14.57 -16.86
C GLY A 227 -4.72 13.61 -16.32
N GLU A 228 -5.99 13.96 -16.51
CA GLU A 228 -7.11 13.07 -16.20
C GLU A 228 -7.10 11.85 -17.12
N ASN A 229 -7.65 10.74 -16.64
CA ASN A 229 -7.74 9.52 -17.44
C ASN A 229 -8.66 9.74 -18.65
N GLY A 230 -8.08 9.66 -19.86
CA GLY A 230 -8.81 9.81 -21.13
C GLY A 230 -8.73 11.21 -21.75
N VAL A 231 -7.85 12.07 -21.23
CA VAL A 231 -7.38 13.30 -21.89
C VAL A 231 -6.21 13.01 -22.82
#